data_AF-A0A9E3R9L9-F1
#
_entry.id   AF-A0A9E3R9L9-F1
#
_cell.length_a   1.000
_cell.length_b   1.000
_cell.length_c   1.000
_cell.angle_alpha   90.00
_cell.angle_beta   90.00
_cell.angle_gamma   90.00
#
_symmetry.space_group_name_H-M   'P 1'
#
loop_
_entity.id
_entity.type
_entity.pdbx_description
1 polymer ?
#
loop_
_entity_poly.entity_id
_entity_poly.type
_entity_poly.pdbx_seq_one_letter_code
_entity_poly.pdbx_strand_id
1 'polypeptide(L)'
;MVPVLLLLGAAPLAAKAEALAASKHYEELYLAFAAVKAAEVAAEERPRIARALTKGCQALKNSDQVMAFSLAEKAVELEPGAEALLCAGQSGAGANQRSAAEQYLRRGAGQAPSDARFPLELGKLALLENDGAGAVAALEQVPAGSSSGKQAKALLAKAVALRRGQSAEREAAKAQATALERRQQGGGAPPAGGTGAGASVTTYESGQDDEGRRTRANAFFRFRYFSGKKDFGQRADYEGTVQAALEHARVSSRSVLGVTREAPTDVILYSREEFALHHGPQAALAVAGFYSQNAIRMNDSAEIDGQVRAVLVHEYTHAVIDEVASFHGERVPVWLNEGLAEWTKWRSESQDAPALWARKALEQSARTGTLPRLSTMGRGPLIGQENPALRYAQSAMAVGLMVKVSSVESVLALIHDCGAGQPFAKAFEKHVGHELGWLDEQLEGELR
;
A
#
# COMPACT_ATOMS: atom_id res chain seq x y z
N MET A 1 8.05 69.78 -31.19
CA MET A 1 6.95 68.83 -30.94
C MET A 1 7.56 67.56 -30.38
N VAL A 2 7.39 67.31 -29.09
CA VAL A 2 7.87 66.10 -28.41
C VAL A 2 6.80 65.02 -28.59
N PRO A 3 7.13 63.79 -29.04
CA PRO A 3 6.14 62.74 -29.17
C PRO A 3 5.79 62.20 -27.78
N VAL A 4 4.53 62.35 -27.40
CA VAL A 4 3.95 61.68 -26.25
C VAL A 4 3.78 60.21 -26.61
N LEU A 5 4.65 59.35 -26.10
CA LEU A 5 4.43 57.90 -26.11
C LEU A 5 3.31 57.60 -25.11
N LEU A 6 2.11 57.32 -25.62
CA LEU A 6 1.02 56.73 -24.86
C LEU A 6 1.40 55.28 -24.50
N LEU A 7 1.94 55.08 -23.31
CA LEU A 7 1.99 53.79 -22.64
C LEU A 7 0.55 53.38 -22.32
N LEU A 8 -0.07 52.58 -23.20
CA LEU A 8 -1.25 51.79 -22.87
C LEU A 8 -0.83 50.76 -21.82
N GLY A 9 -0.87 51.14 -20.54
CA GLY A 9 -0.65 50.23 -19.44
C GLY A 9 -1.68 49.10 -19.53
N ALA A 10 -1.20 47.86 -19.64
CA ALA A 10 -2.05 46.69 -19.50
C ALA A 10 -2.87 46.85 -18.21
N ALA A 11 -4.18 46.60 -18.27
CA ALA A 11 -5.02 46.68 -17.09
C ALA A 11 -4.43 45.77 -15.99
N PRO A 12 -4.42 46.22 -14.71
CA PRO A 12 -3.88 45.42 -13.62
C PRO A 12 -4.49 44.01 -13.62
N LEU A 13 -3.67 42.98 -13.47
CA LEU A 13 -4.10 41.58 -13.52
C LEU A 13 -5.21 41.32 -12.49
N ALA A 14 -5.13 41.96 -11.31
CA ALA A 14 -6.17 41.89 -10.29
C ALA A 14 -7.52 42.41 -10.77
N ALA A 15 -7.56 43.53 -11.51
CA ALA A 15 -8.80 44.11 -12.00
C ALA A 15 -9.47 43.21 -13.03
N LYS A 16 -8.67 42.55 -13.89
CA LYS A 16 -9.18 41.55 -14.85
C LYS A 16 -9.79 40.34 -14.13
N ALA A 17 -9.10 39.80 -13.12
CA ALA A 17 -9.61 38.67 -12.33
C ALA A 17 -10.94 39.00 -11.65
N GLU A 18 -11.02 40.17 -11.01
CA GLU A 18 -12.23 40.65 -10.34
C GLU A 18 -13.41 40.84 -11.31
N ALA A 19 -13.16 41.40 -12.50
CA ALA A 19 -14.18 41.60 -13.52
C ALA A 19 -14.76 40.27 -14.05
N LEU A 20 -13.89 39.28 -14.33
CA LEU A 20 -14.32 37.95 -14.76
C LEU A 20 -15.12 37.23 -13.66
N ALA A 21 -14.64 37.28 -12.41
CA ALA A 21 -15.34 36.69 -11.27
C ALA A 21 -16.68 37.38 -10.96
N ALA A 22 -16.80 38.69 -11.17
CA ALA A 22 -18.05 39.45 -11.02
C ALA A 22 -19.08 39.08 -12.10
N SER A 23 -18.61 38.85 -13.32
CA SER A 23 -19.44 38.43 -14.46
C SER A 23 -19.74 36.93 -14.48
N LYS A 24 -19.22 36.17 -13.51
CA LYS A 24 -19.33 34.70 -13.42
C LYS A 24 -18.72 33.94 -14.61
N HIS A 25 -17.77 34.55 -15.30
CA HIS A 25 -17.00 33.96 -16.39
C HIS A 25 -15.84 33.15 -15.81
N TYR A 26 -16.18 32.05 -15.12
CA TYR A 26 -15.21 31.31 -14.30
C TYR A 26 -14.25 30.43 -15.11
N GLU A 27 -14.67 29.96 -16.28
CA GLU A 27 -13.79 29.24 -17.22
C GLU A 27 -12.75 30.20 -17.80
N GLU A 28 -13.17 31.38 -18.26
CA GLU A 28 -12.26 32.41 -18.75
C GLU A 28 -11.36 32.95 -17.65
N LEU A 29 -11.87 33.03 -16.42
CA LEU A 29 -11.06 33.34 -15.24
C LEU A 29 -9.97 32.29 -15.04
N TYR A 30 -10.30 31.00 -15.09
CA TYR A 30 -9.28 29.95 -14.97
C TYR A 30 -8.25 30.03 -16.11
N LEU A 31 -8.71 30.08 -17.36
CA LEU A 31 -7.84 30.13 -18.55
C LEU A 31 -6.90 31.35 -18.54
N ALA A 32 -7.38 32.50 -18.06
CA ALA A 32 -6.56 33.72 -17.98
C ALA A 32 -5.42 33.62 -16.96
N PHE A 33 -5.53 32.75 -15.96
CA PHE A 33 -4.60 32.67 -14.84
C PHE A 33 -3.93 31.29 -14.68
N ALA A 34 -4.33 30.26 -15.43
CA ALA A 34 -3.79 28.90 -15.32
C ALA A 34 -2.25 28.87 -15.43
N ALA A 35 -1.69 29.59 -16.41
CA ALA A 35 -0.25 29.64 -16.66
C ALA A 35 0.52 30.69 -15.84
N VAL A 36 -0.17 31.56 -15.11
CA VAL A 36 0.45 32.69 -14.40
C VAL A 36 1.15 32.20 -13.14
N LYS A 37 2.46 32.39 -13.02
CA LYS A 37 3.19 31.96 -11.81
C LYS A 37 3.14 33.04 -10.74
N ALA A 38 3.12 32.65 -9.46
CA ALA A 38 3.12 33.61 -8.35
C ALA A 38 4.29 34.61 -8.44
N ALA A 39 5.48 34.16 -8.85
CA ALA A 39 6.66 35.01 -9.03
C ALA A 39 6.51 36.11 -10.11
N GLU A 40 5.58 35.94 -11.05
CA GLU A 40 5.32 36.87 -12.16
C GLU A 40 4.25 37.92 -11.81
N VAL A 41 3.58 37.76 -10.66
CA VAL A 41 2.52 38.66 -10.18
C VAL A 41 3.05 39.52 -9.05
N ALA A 42 2.77 40.84 -9.12
CA ALA A 42 3.09 41.79 -8.07
C ALA A 42 2.45 41.36 -6.72
N ALA A 43 3.20 41.47 -5.63
CA ALA A 43 2.79 40.91 -4.33
C ALA A 43 1.45 41.49 -3.83
N GLU A 44 1.18 42.76 -4.13
CA GLU A 44 -0.06 43.46 -3.83
C GLU A 44 -1.28 42.98 -4.65
N GLU A 45 -1.05 42.37 -5.82
CA GLU A 45 -2.11 41.86 -6.68
C GLU A 45 -2.51 40.41 -6.35
N ARG A 46 -1.58 39.59 -5.84
CA ARG A 46 -1.82 38.16 -5.58
C ARG A 46 -3.04 37.91 -4.68
N PRO A 47 -3.23 38.60 -3.54
CA PRO A 47 -4.39 38.36 -2.69
C PRO A 47 -5.72 38.72 -3.39
N ARG A 48 -5.72 39.70 -4.29
CA ARG A 48 -6.92 40.10 -5.04
C ARG A 48 -7.30 39.04 -6.08
N ILE A 49 -6.32 38.56 -6.83
CA ILE A 49 -6.51 37.50 -7.83
C ILE A 49 -6.94 36.20 -7.13
N ALA A 50 -6.26 35.80 -6.05
CA ALA A 50 -6.60 34.62 -5.27
C ALA A 50 -8.02 34.68 -4.69
N ARG A 51 -8.47 35.86 -4.21
CA ARG A 51 -9.87 36.07 -3.78
C ARG A 51 -10.87 35.89 -4.92
N ALA A 52 -10.57 36.41 -6.12
CA ALA A 52 -11.43 36.25 -7.28
C ALA A 52 -11.57 34.77 -7.71
N LEU A 53 -10.44 34.04 -7.75
CA LEU A 53 -10.40 32.60 -8.02
C LEU A 53 -11.16 31.79 -6.95
N THR A 54 -10.95 32.12 -5.67
CA THR A 54 -11.66 31.48 -4.54
C THR A 54 -13.17 31.69 -4.64
N LYS A 55 -13.62 32.88 -5.03
CA LYS A 55 -15.05 33.16 -5.29
C LYS A 55 -15.61 32.28 -6.40
N GLY A 56 -14.84 32.05 -7.46
CA GLY A 56 -15.19 31.11 -8.52
C GLY A 56 -15.32 29.67 -8.02
N CYS A 57 -14.34 29.19 -7.24
CA CYS A 57 -14.44 27.88 -6.60
C CYS A 57 -15.71 27.75 -5.75
N GLN A 58 -16.00 28.74 -4.90
CA GLN A 58 -17.18 28.72 -4.03
C GLN A 58 -18.49 28.68 -4.81
N ALA A 59 -18.55 29.34 -5.97
CA ALA A 59 -19.72 29.33 -6.84
C ALA A 59 -19.93 27.98 -7.54
N LEU A 60 -18.84 27.29 -7.91
CA LEU A 60 -18.88 26.06 -8.71
C LEU A 60 -18.82 24.77 -7.90
N LYS A 61 -18.40 24.78 -6.63
CA LYS A 61 -18.11 23.56 -5.85
C LYS A 61 -19.24 22.52 -5.75
N ASN A 62 -20.48 22.90 -6.03
CA ASN A 62 -21.63 21.99 -6.02
C ASN A 62 -22.13 21.61 -7.43
N SER A 63 -21.70 22.30 -8.48
CA SER A 63 -22.17 22.10 -9.87
C SER A 63 -21.06 21.60 -10.79
N ASP A 64 -19.83 22.04 -10.59
CA ASP A 64 -18.64 21.63 -11.32
C ASP A 64 -17.44 21.57 -10.36
N GLN A 65 -17.25 20.39 -9.77
CA GLN A 65 -16.22 20.16 -8.76
C GLN A 65 -14.81 20.18 -9.34
N VAL A 66 -14.63 19.80 -10.61
CA VAL A 66 -13.32 19.79 -11.28
C VAL A 66 -12.86 21.23 -11.51
N MET A 67 -13.71 22.06 -12.11
CA MET A 67 -13.39 23.48 -12.33
C MET A 67 -13.23 24.23 -11.01
N ALA A 68 -14.08 23.95 -10.01
CA ALA A 68 -13.94 24.54 -8.69
C ALA A 68 -12.59 24.20 -8.05
N PHE A 69 -12.15 22.95 -8.17
CA PHE A 69 -10.86 22.50 -7.65
C PHE A 69 -9.70 23.20 -8.36
N SER A 70 -9.69 23.25 -9.69
CA SER A 70 -8.65 23.92 -10.46
C SER A 70 -8.52 25.42 -10.14
N LEU A 71 -9.64 26.11 -9.92
CA LEU A 71 -9.66 27.51 -9.46
C LEU A 71 -9.06 27.65 -8.05
N ALA A 72 -9.39 26.72 -7.15
CA ALA A 72 -8.89 26.75 -5.77
C ALA A 72 -7.39 26.44 -5.69
N GLU A 73 -6.88 25.47 -6.43
CA GLU A 73 -5.45 25.17 -6.52
C GLU A 73 -4.68 26.39 -6.99
N LYS A 74 -5.17 27.05 -8.05
CA LYS A 74 -4.55 28.28 -8.55
C LYS A 74 -4.60 29.42 -7.54
N ALA A 75 -5.70 29.56 -6.81
CA ALA A 75 -5.80 30.55 -5.74
C ALA A 75 -4.75 30.29 -4.63
N VAL A 76 -4.60 29.03 -4.21
CA VAL A 76 -3.63 28.63 -3.18
C VAL A 76 -2.18 28.78 -3.66
N GLU A 77 -1.89 28.52 -4.94
CA GLU A 77 -0.56 28.75 -5.53
C GLU A 77 -0.17 30.23 -5.49
N LEU A 78 -1.11 31.14 -5.78
CA LEU A 78 -0.87 32.57 -5.79
C LEU A 78 -0.78 33.17 -4.39
N GLU A 79 -1.74 32.85 -3.51
CA GLU A 79 -1.80 33.34 -2.14
C GLU A 79 -2.57 32.32 -1.27
N PRO A 80 -1.86 31.49 -0.48
CA PRO A 80 -2.49 30.52 0.40
C PRO A 80 -3.34 31.21 1.48
N GLY A 81 -4.66 31.11 1.37
CA GLY A 81 -5.61 31.64 2.36
C GLY A 81 -6.58 30.57 2.85
N ALA A 82 -7.12 30.75 4.07
CA ALA A 82 -8.03 29.78 4.69
C ALA A 82 -9.24 29.42 3.80
N GLU A 83 -9.89 30.41 3.18
CA GLU A 83 -11.02 30.16 2.28
C GLU A 83 -10.62 29.40 1.00
N ALA A 84 -9.43 29.68 0.45
CA ALA A 84 -8.93 29.00 -0.74
C ALA A 84 -8.59 27.53 -0.42
N LEU A 85 -7.90 27.29 0.70
CA LEU A 85 -7.56 25.96 1.20
C LEU A 85 -8.80 25.13 1.53
N LEU A 86 -9.80 25.75 2.17
CA LEU A 86 -11.06 25.07 2.48
C LEU A 86 -11.83 24.72 1.20
N CYS A 87 -11.87 25.64 0.22
CA CYS A 87 -12.54 25.39 -1.05
C CYS A 87 -11.83 24.30 -1.86
N ALA A 88 -10.49 24.29 -1.89
CA ALA A 88 -9.68 23.24 -2.53
C ALA A 88 -9.93 21.88 -1.87
N GLY A 89 -9.99 21.83 -0.54
CA GLY A 89 -10.37 20.62 0.21
C GLY A 89 -11.76 20.09 -0.17
N GLN A 90 -12.77 20.96 -0.15
CA GLN A 90 -14.16 20.57 -0.44
C GLN A 90 -14.35 20.12 -1.90
N SER A 91 -13.82 20.89 -2.86
CA SER A 91 -13.96 20.59 -4.28
C SER A 91 -13.11 19.40 -4.72
N GLY A 92 -11.88 19.26 -4.18
CA GLY A 92 -11.01 18.12 -4.45
C GLY A 92 -11.61 16.80 -3.98
N ALA A 93 -12.27 16.79 -2.81
CA ALA A 93 -12.97 15.61 -2.32
C ALA A 93 -14.09 15.16 -3.28
N GLY A 94 -14.84 16.13 -3.83
CA GLY A 94 -15.88 15.87 -4.83
C GLY A 94 -15.33 15.42 -6.19
N ALA A 95 -14.23 16.02 -6.64
CA ALA A 95 -13.54 15.69 -7.89
C ALA A 95 -12.71 14.40 -7.84
N ASN A 96 -12.86 13.57 -6.80
CA ASN A 96 -12.06 12.37 -6.52
C ASN A 96 -10.54 12.61 -6.38
N GLN A 97 -10.11 13.84 -6.09
CA GLN A 97 -8.71 14.21 -5.81
C GLN A 97 -8.43 14.15 -4.30
N ARG A 98 -8.62 12.98 -3.70
CA ARG A 98 -8.74 12.84 -2.23
C ARG A 98 -7.46 13.18 -1.46
N SER A 99 -6.31 12.68 -1.90
CA SER A 99 -5.02 12.97 -1.25
C SER A 99 -4.67 14.45 -1.31
N ALA A 100 -4.99 15.12 -2.42
CA ALA A 100 -4.78 16.57 -2.55
C ALA A 100 -5.74 17.35 -1.63
N ALA A 101 -7.02 16.95 -1.59
CA ALA A 101 -8.01 17.52 -0.70
C ALA A 101 -7.59 17.45 0.78
N GLU A 102 -7.10 16.30 1.22
CA GLU A 102 -6.61 16.11 2.58
C GLU A 102 -5.42 17.04 2.90
N GLN A 103 -4.45 17.15 1.98
CA GLN A 103 -3.30 18.03 2.14
C GLN A 103 -3.71 19.50 2.31
N TYR A 104 -4.64 19.99 1.49
CA TYR A 104 -5.14 21.36 1.61
C TYR A 104 -5.88 21.59 2.93
N LEU A 105 -6.70 20.64 3.37
CA LEU A 105 -7.42 20.74 4.64
C LEU A 105 -6.48 20.71 5.85
N ARG A 106 -5.45 19.85 5.86
CA ARG A 106 -4.43 19.81 6.91
C ARG A 106 -3.60 21.09 6.95
N ARG A 107 -3.20 21.59 5.78
CA ARG A 107 -2.49 22.88 5.67
C ARG A 107 -3.35 24.02 6.21
N GLY A 108 -4.63 24.04 5.88
CA GLY A 108 -5.59 25.03 6.39
C GLY A 108 -5.79 24.94 7.90
N ALA A 109 -5.93 23.74 8.45
CA ALA A 109 -6.00 23.52 9.90
C ALA A 109 -4.74 24.04 10.63
N GLY A 110 -3.56 23.86 10.03
CA GLY A 110 -2.31 24.40 10.56
C GLY A 110 -2.22 25.93 10.52
N GLN A 111 -2.77 26.55 9.46
CA GLN A 111 -2.76 28.01 9.30
C GLN A 111 -3.86 28.73 10.09
N ALA A 112 -5.01 28.08 10.29
CA ALA A 112 -6.15 28.62 11.01
C ALA A 112 -6.69 27.60 12.05
N PRO A 113 -5.97 27.36 13.17
CA PRO A 113 -6.35 26.32 14.13
C PRO A 113 -7.71 26.53 14.82
N SER A 114 -8.20 27.77 14.85
CA SER A 114 -9.52 28.11 15.41
C SER A 114 -10.66 27.91 14.41
N ASP A 115 -10.37 27.67 13.13
CA ASP A 115 -11.38 27.45 12.11
C ASP A 115 -11.87 26.00 12.12
N ALA A 116 -12.98 25.80 12.81
CA ALA A 116 -13.65 24.51 12.98
C ALA A 116 -14.09 23.83 11.68
N ARG A 117 -14.08 24.55 10.54
CA ARG A 117 -14.47 23.98 9.24
C ARG A 117 -13.45 22.96 8.72
N PHE A 118 -12.15 23.16 8.98
CA PHE A 118 -11.12 22.22 8.53
C PHE A 118 -11.23 20.83 9.16
N PRO A 119 -11.25 20.69 10.50
CA PRO A 119 -11.43 19.37 11.13
C PRO A 119 -12.78 18.73 10.77
N LEU A 120 -13.82 19.52 10.55
CA LEU A 120 -15.11 19.01 10.07
C LEU A 120 -14.99 18.39 8.67
N GLU A 121 -14.36 19.08 7.71
CA GLU A 121 -14.20 18.58 6.34
C GLU A 121 -13.22 17.40 6.28
N LEU A 122 -12.15 17.39 7.09
CA LEU A 122 -11.26 16.22 7.25
C LEU A 122 -12.05 15.00 7.74
N GLY A 123 -12.94 15.19 8.70
CA GLY A 123 -13.82 14.13 9.19
C GLY A 123 -14.78 13.58 8.13
N LYS A 124 -15.33 14.46 7.28
CA LYS A 124 -16.19 14.04 6.15
C LYS A 124 -15.40 13.28 5.10
N LEU A 125 -14.20 13.74 4.77
CA LEU A 125 -13.30 13.08 3.81
C LEU A 125 -12.92 11.68 4.30
N ALA A 126 -12.50 11.54 5.56
CA ALA A 126 -12.20 10.24 6.15
C ALA A 126 -13.42 9.30 6.16
N LEU A 127 -14.63 9.82 6.43
CA LEU A 127 -15.86 9.02 6.30
C LEU A 127 -16.16 8.58 4.87
N LEU A 128 -15.81 9.38 3.86
CA LEU A 128 -15.94 9.02 2.44
C LEU A 128 -14.95 7.92 2.04
N GLU A 129 -13.76 7.93 2.65
CA GLU A 129 -12.70 6.93 2.47
C GLU A 129 -12.90 5.67 3.30
N ASN A 130 -14.02 5.59 4.02
CA ASN A 130 -14.29 4.52 4.95
C ASN A 130 -13.26 4.42 6.08
N ASP A 131 -12.54 5.50 6.43
CA ASP A 131 -11.60 5.56 7.56
C ASP A 131 -12.33 6.06 8.82
N GLY A 132 -12.85 5.13 9.62
CA GLY A 132 -13.52 5.46 10.88
C GLY A 132 -12.58 6.01 11.95
N ALA A 133 -11.29 5.64 11.94
CA ALA A 133 -10.33 6.12 12.93
C ALA A 133 -9.92 7.57 12.67
N GLY A 134 -9.54 7.89 11.43
CA GLY A 134 -9.24 9.26 11.01
C GLY A 134 -10.46 10.17 11.12
N ALA A 135 -11.65 9.67 10.78
CA ALA A 135 -12.89 10.43 10.94
C ALA A 135 -13.15 10.82 12.41
N VAL A 136 -12.98 9.90 13.36
CA VAL A 136 -13.11 10.23 14.79
C VAL A 136 -12.06 11.27 15.20
N ALA A 137 -10.79 11.03 14.87
CA ALA A 137 -9.69 11.91 15.26
C ALA A 137 -9.83 13.34 14.73
N ALA A 138 -10.36 13.51 13.52
CA ALA A 138 -10.63 14.82 12.93
C ALA A 138 -11.87 15.49 13.55
N LEU A 139 -12.98 14.75 13.71
CA LEU A 139 -14.24 15.32 14.23
C LEU A 139 -14.16 15.70 15.71
N GLU A 140 -13.34 15.03 16.52
CA GLU A 140 -13.10 15.39 17.92
C GLU A 140 -12.38 16.73 18.08
N GLN A 141 -11.68 17.21 17.05
CA GLN A 141 -11.03 18.52 17.05
C GLN A 141 -12.01 19.68 16.79
N VAL A 142 -13.27 19.40 16.43
CA VAL A 142 -14.29 20.43 16.19
C VAL A 142 -14.84 20.94 17.54
N PRO A 143 -14.70 22.23 17.90
CA PRO A 143 -15.23 22.75 19.16
C PRO A 143 -16.76 22.66 19.19
N ALA A 144 -17.33 22.13 20.28
CA ALA A 144 -18.77 21.91 20.43
C ALA A 144 -19.62 23.19 20.30
N GLY A 145 -19.05 24.35 20.70
CA GLY A 145 -19.70 25.67 20.60
C GLY A 145 -19.59 26.34 19.23
N SER A 146 -18.86 25.75 18.26
CA SER A 146 -18.72 26.31 16.92
C SER A 146 -19.98 26.12 16.07
N SER A 147 -20.09 26.89 14.98
CA SER A 147 -21.15 26.71 13.97
C SER A 147 -21.16 25.29 13.37
N SER A 148 -20.01 24.60 13.40
CA SER A 148 -19.82 23.24 12.89
C SER A 148 -20.08 22.14 13.95
N GLY A 149 -20.21 22.48 15.23
CA GLY A 149 -20.25 21.52 16.34
C GLY A 149 -21.43 20.55 16.28
N LYS A 150 -22.63 21.02 15.89
CA LYS A 150 -23.81 20.15 15.72
C LYS A 150 -23.61 19.12 14.62
N GLN A 151 -23.04 19.53 13.49
CA GLN A 151 -22.79 18.63 12.36
C GLN A 151 -21.69 17.62 12.70
N ALA A 152 -20.60 18.07 13.33
CA ALA A 152 -19.52 17.19 13.76
C ALA A 152 -20.00 16.12 14.73
N LYS A 153 -20.84 16.47 15.71
CA LYS A 153 -21.42 15.51 16.66
C LYS A 153 -22.25 14.42 15.96
N ALA A 154 -23.03 14.78 14.95
CA ALA A 154 -23.81 13.81 14.18
C ALA A 154 -22.90 12.85 13.37
N LEU A 155 -21.85 13.38 12.75
CA LEU A 155 -20.89 12.59 11.99
C LEU A 155 -20.02 11.71 12.90
N LEU A 156 -19.73 12.16 14.12
CA LEU A 156 -18.90 11.41 15.08
C LEU A 156 -19.57 10.09 15.47
N ALA A 157 -20.89 10.07 15.64
CA ALA A 157 -21.62 8.82 15.90
C ALA A 157 -21.46 7.81 14.74
N LYS A 158 -21.52 8.29 13.49
CA LYS A 158 -21.27 7.47 12.29
C LYS A 158 -19.82 6.97 12.23
N ALA A 159 -18.86 7.84 12.53
CA ALA A 159 -17.43 7.49 12.56
C ALA A 159 -17.10 6.45 13.63
N VAL A 160 -17.69 6.56 14.82
CA VAL A 160 -17.52 5.58 15.91
C VAL A 160 -18.13 4.23 15.54
N ALA A 161 -19.33 4.21 14.93
CA ALA A 161 -19.94 2.98 14.45
C ALA A 161 -19.09 2.32 13.35
N LEU A 162 -18.60 3.11 12.40
CA LEU A 162 -17.70 2.64 11.35
C LEU A 162 -16.42 2.05 11.94
N ARG A 163 -15.73 2.77 12.83
CA ARG A 163 -14.51 2.30 13.50
C ARG A 163 -14.70 0.98 14.25
N ARG A 164 -15.85 0.83 14.93
CA ARG A 164 -16.21 -0.43 15.61
C ARG A 164 -16.43 -1.56 14.62
N GLY A 165 -17.13 -1.29 13.52
CA GLY A 165 -17.27 -2.21 12.39
C GLY A 165 -15.91 -2.64 11.87
N GLN A 166 -15.05 -1.70 11.51
CA GLN A 166 -13.69 -1.95 11.02
C GLN A 166 -12.82 -2.73 12.01
N SER A 167 -12.99 -2.51 13.31
CA SER A 167 -12.26 -3.28 14.34
C SER A 167 -12.74 -4.73 14.40
N ALA A 168 -14.07 -4.96 14.37
CA ALA A 168 -14.64 -6.30 14.29
C ALA A 168 -14.29 -7.01 12.97
N GLU A 169 -14.28 -6.26 11.87
CA GLU A 169 -13.86 -6.69 10.54
C GLU A 169 -12.38 -7.04 10.51
N ARG A 170 -11.51 -6.25 11.17
CA ARG A 170 -10.08 -6.53 11.28
C ARG A 170 -9.80 -7.80 12.09
N GLU A 171 -10.55 -8.05 13.15
CA GLU A 171 -10.46 -9.32 13.89
C GLU A 171 -10.95 -10.51 13.05
N ALA A 172 -12.03 -10.34 12.28
CA ALA A 172 -12.49 -11.36 11.34
C ALA A 172 -11.49 -11.59 10.19
N ALA A 173 -10.88 -10.52 9.67
CA ALA A 173 -9.82 -10.57 8.66
C ALA A 173 -8.59 -11.30 9.20
N LYS A 174 -8.19 -11.02 10.45
CA LYS A 174 -7.10 -11.71 11.13
C LYS A 174 -7.40 -13.20 11.27
N ALA A 175 -8.62 -13.58 11.64
CA ALA A 175 -9.04 -14.98 11.73
C ALA A 175 -9.02 -15.67 10.35
N GLN A 176 -9.48 -15.00 9.29
CA GLN A 176 -9.45 -15.53 7.92
C GLN A 176 -8.03 -15.63 7.36
N ALA A 177 -7.19 -14.62 7.59
CA ALA A 177 -5.78 -14.65 7.20
C ALA A 177 -5.03 -15.76 7.93
N THR A 178 -5.34 -16.01 9.21
CA THR A 178 -4.82 -17.15 9.98
C THR A 178 -5.22 -18.48 9.35
N ALA A 179 -6.46 -18.58 8.84
CA ALA A 179 -6.93 -19.77 8.14
C ALA A 179 -6.25 -19.94 6.77
N LEU A 180 -5.95 -18.85 6.06
CA LEU A 180 -5.22 -18.86 4.80
C LEU A 180 -3.76 -19.29 5.01
N GLU A 181 -3.06 -18.72 5.98
CA GLU A 181 -1.67 -19.08 6.30
C GLU A 181 -1.58 -20.56 6.75
N ARG A 182 -2.56 -21.07 7.49
CA ARG A 182 -2.65 -22.52 7.77
C ARG A 182 -2.81 -23.38 6.51
N ARG A 183 -3.55 -22.90 5.51
CA ARG A 183 -3.70 -23.60 4.22
C ARG A 183 -2.42 -23.53 3.39
N GLN A 184 -1.68 -22.43 3.47
CA GLN A 184 -0.35 -22.29 2.86
C GLN A 184 0.63 -23.30 3.44
N GLN A 185 0.61 -23.46 4.77
CA GLN A 185 1.50 -24.38 5.50
C GLN A 185 1.09 -25.86 5.39
N GLY A 186 -0.12 -26.18 4.91
CA GLY A 186 -0.68 -27.54 4.85
C GLY A 186 -0.74 -28.16 3.44
N GLY A 187 0.11 -27.72 2.51
CA GLY A 187 0.02 -28.10 1.08
C GLY A 187 0.08 -29.60 0.80
N GLY A 188 -1.03 -30.18 0.33
CA GLY A 188 -1.05 -31.42 -0.43
C GLY A 188 -0.58 -31.20 -1.87
N ALA A 189 0.08 -32.21 -2.43
CA ALA A 189 0.77 -32.18 -3.73
C ALA A 189 -0.12 -31.76 -4.92
N PRO A 190 0.36 -30.90 -5.84
CA PRO A 190 -0.26 -30.69 -7.14
C PRO A 190 0.23 -31.71 -8.18
N PRO A 191 -0.52 -31.93 -9.27
CA PRO A 191 -0.18 -32.92 -10.31
C PRO A 191 1.00 -32.46 -11.17
N ALA A 192 1.76 -33.45 -11.64
CA ALA A 192 2.90 -33.28 -12.52
C ALA A 192 2.48 -33.03 -13.99
N GLY A 193 3.22 -32.17 -14.70
CA GLY A 193 3.17 -32.00 -16.15
C GLY A 193 3.22 -30.52 -16.57
N GLY A 194 4.04 -30.05 -17.52
CA GLY A 194 4.90 -30.74 -18.46
C GLY A 194 6.04 -29.84 -18.94
N THR A 195 7.03 -30.48 -19.53
CA THR A 195 8.25 -29.91 -20.11
C THR A 195 7.98 -29.19 -21.42
N GLY A 196 8.51 -27.98 -21.60
CA GLY A 196 8.48 -27.23 -22.86
C GLY A 196 9.67 -26.27 -22.96
N ALA A 197 10.41 -26.38 -24.05
CA ALA A 197 11.74 -25.80 -24.27
C ALA A 197 11.73 -24.30 -24.61
N GLY A 198 12.84 -23.65 -24.24
CA GLY A 198 13.40 -22.37 -24.71
C GLY A 198 12.49 -21.39 -25.45
N ALA A 199 12.07 -20.33 -24.76
CA ALA A 199 11.48 -19.15 -25.40
C ALA A 199 11.98 -17.84 -24.77
N SER A 200 12.19 -16.86 -25.66
CA SER A 200 12.68 -15.50 -25.42
C SER A 200 11.80 -14.69 -24.45
N VAL A 201 12.44 -13.72 -23.79
CA VAL A 201 12.00 -12.89 -22.65
C VAL A 201 10.74 -12.03 -22.91
N THR A 202 10.15 -12.02 -24.11
CA THR A 202 9.04 -11.10 -24.46
C THR A 202 7.88 -11.71 -25.24
N THR A 203 7.86 -13.01 -25.47
CA THR A 203 6.78 -13.68 -26.22
C THR A 203 5.76 -14.31 -25.29
N TYR A 204 4.49 -13.91 -25.42
CA TYR A 204 3.38 -14.51 -24.70
C TYR A 204 2.76 -15.63 -25.51
N GLU A 205 2.54 -16.77 -24.86
CA GLU A 205 1.67 -17.81 -25.39
C GLU A 205 0.31 -17.72 -24.71
N SER A 206 -0.76 -17.67 -25.51
CA SER A 206 -2.14 -17.73 -25.04
C SER A 206 -2.69 -19.14 -25.26
N GLY A 207 -3.22 -19.77 -24.23
CA GLY A 207 -3.79 -21.11 -24.29
C GLY A 207 -5.04 -21.27 -23.43
N GLN A 208 -5.47 -22.52 -23.25
CA GLN A 208 -6.43 -22.92 -22.22
C GLN A 208 -5.80 -24.06 -21.41
N ASP A 209 -5.99 -24.07 -20.10
CA ASP A 209 -5.57 -25.21 -19.27
C ASP A 209 -6.60 -26.36 -19.29
N ASP A 210 -6.29 -27.45 -18.60
CA ASP A 210 -7.12 -28.66 -18.52
C ASP A 210 -8.50 -28.41 -17.90
N GLU A 211 -8.69 -27.25 -17.25
CA GLU A 211 -9.96 -26.79 -16.66
C GLU A 211 -10.69 -25.78 -17.56
N GLY A 212 -10.21 -25.57 -18.80
CA GLY A 212 -10.78 -24.63 -19.77
C GLY A 212 -10.53 -23.16 -19.44
N ARG A 213 -9.64 -22.85 -18.49
CA ARG A 213 -9.29 -21.47 -18.14
C ARG A 213 -8.26 -20.94 -19.13
N ARG A 214 -8.48 -19.72 -19.64
CA ARG A 214 -7.52 -19.09 -20.54
C ARG A 214 -6.23 -18.80 -19.80
N THR A 215 -5.12 -19.29 -20.33
CA THR A 215 -3.77 -19.08 -19.79
C THR A 215 -3.04 -18.06 -20.65
N ARG A 216 -2.24 -17.22 -20.00
CA ARG A 216 -1.22 -16.42 -20.69
C ARG A 216 0.08 -16.58 -19.93
N ALA A 217 1.12 -17.02 -20.62
CA ALA A 217 2.39 -17.38 -19.98
C ALA A 217 3.56 -16.61 -20.58
N ASN A 218 4.57 -16.37 -19.74
CA ASN A 218 5.93 -16.05 -20.16
C ASN A 218 6.90 -17.06 -19.51
N ALA A 219 8.21 -16.82 -19.61
CA ALA A 219 9.22 -17.72 -19.06
C ALA A 219 9.12 -17.94 -17.54
N PHE A 220 8.54 -17.00 -16.78
CA PHE A 220 8.56 -17.00 -15.32
C PHE A 220 7.18 -17.11 -14.68
N PHE A 221 6.11 -16.71 -15.38
CA PHE A 221 4.76 -16.62 -14.84
C PHE A 221 3.72 -17.22 -15.79
N ARG A 222 2.77 -17.98 -15.23
CA ARG A 222 1.59 -18.49 -15.93
C ARG A 222 0.33 -17.87 -15.32
N PHE A 223 -0.25 -16.89 -16.00
CA PHE A 223 -1.46 -16.21 -15.56
C PHE A 223 -2.68 -17.08 -15.86
N ARG A 224 -3.48 -17.32 -14.82
CA ARG A 224 -4.72 -18.09 -14.84
C ARG A 224 -5.85 -17.22 -14.29
N TYR A 225 -6.92 -17.09 -15.06
CA TYR A 225 -8.11 -16.37 -14.61
C TYR A 225 -9.07 -17.33 -13.91
N PHE A 226 -9.54 -16.96 -12.72
CA PHE A 226 -10.40 -17.84 -11.95
C PHE A 226 -11.73 -18.17 -12.65
N SER A 227 -12.34 -17.20 -13.37
CA SER A 227 -13.45 -17.46 -14.31
C SER A 227 -13.24 -16.87 -15.71
N GLY A 228 -13.64 -17.64 -16.72
CA GLY A 228 -13.60 -17.27 -18.14
C GLY A 228 -14.73 -16.35 -18.61
N LYS A 229 -15.53 -15.74 -17.71
CA LYS A 229 -16.82 -15.09 -18.04
C LYS A 229 -16.82 -13.54 -18.14
N LYS A 230 -15.68 -12.81 -18.07
CA LYS A 230 -15.67 -11.32 -18.17
C LYS A 230 -14.74 -10.77 -19.28
N ASP A 231 -15.06 -9.53 -19.67
CA ASP A 231 -14.54 -8.69 -20.76
C ASP A 231 -13.01 -8.50 -20.77
N PHE A 232 -12.40 -8.49 -21.96
CA PHE A 232 -10.97 -8.69 -22.20
C PHE A 232 -10.12 -7.41 -22.08
N GLY A 233 -10.69 -6.22 -22.30
CA GLY A 233 -9.95 -4.96 -22.35
C GLY A 233 -9.35 -4.55 -21.00
N GLN A 234 -10.19 -4.50 -19.95
CA GLN A 234 -9.74 -4.13 -18.59
C GLN A 234 -8.80 -5.18 -17.97
N ARG A 235 -8.89 -6.44 -18.43
CA ARG A 235 -8.03 -7.54 -17.95
C ARG A 235 -6.59 -7.40 -18.45
N ALA A 236 -6.36 -6.94 -19.67
CA ALA A 236 -5.02 -6.82 -20.23
C ALA A 236 -4.17 -5.77 -19.51
N ASP A 237 -4.77 -4.64 -19.13
CA ASP A 237 -4.09 -3.56 -18.41
C ASP A 237 -3.77 -3.95 -16.96
N TYR A 238 -4.72 -4.60 -16.27
CA TYR A 238 -4.49 -5.11 -14.92
C TYR A 238 -3.45 -6.24 -14.91
N GLU A 239 -3.55 -7.22 -15.82
CA GLU A 239 -2.56 -8.30 -15.99
C GLU A 239 -1.17 -7.72 -16.25
N GLY A 240 -1.05 -6.74 -17.16
CA GLY A 240 0.21 -6.06 -17.43
C GLY A 240 0.79 -5.38 -16.19
N THR A 241 -0.07 -4.77 -15.37
CA THR A 241 0.34 -4.12 -14.12
C THR A 241 0.82 -5.13 -13.08
N VAL A 242 0.06 -6.22 -12.87
CA VAL A 242 0.43 -7.32 -11.97
C VAL A 242 1.73 -7.96 -12.42
N GLN A 243 1.88 -8.22 -13.72
CA GLN A 243 3.11 -8.78 -14.27
C GLN A 243 4.31 -7.87 -14.02
N ALA A 244 4.19 -6.56 -14.28
CA ALA A 244 5.28 -5.62 -14.02
C ALA A 244 5.67 -5.61 -12.53
N ALA A 245 4.71 -5.76 -11.63
CA ALA A 245 4.96 -5.85 -10.20
C ALA A 245 5.61 -7.19 -9.78
N LEU A 246 5.21 -8.30 -10.39
CA LEU A 246 5.81 -9.62 -10.16
C LEU A 246 7.23 -9.74 -10.74
N GLU A 247 7.49 -9.14 -11.89
CA GLU A 247 8.83 -9.08 -12.45
C GLU A 247 9.75 -8.21 -11.58
N HIS A 248 9.24 -7.10 -11.05
CA HIS A 248 9.96 -6.34 -10.03
C HIS A 248 10.25 -7.20 -8.81
N ALA A 249 9.25 -7.91 -8.28
CA ALA A 249 9.44 -8.83 -7.15
C ALA A 249 10.52 -9.88 -7.41
N ARG A 250 10.51 -10.49 -8.60
CA ARG A 250 11.52 -11.48 -9.03
C ARG A 250 12.93 -10.91 -9.05
N VAL A 251 13.11 -9.74 -9.67
CA VAL A 251 14.42 -9.06 -9.76
C VAL A 251 14.91 -8.64 -8.38
N SER A 252 14.02 -8.06 -7.56
CA SER A 252 14.31 -7.69 -6.17
C SER A 252 14.73 -8.88 -5.33
N SER A 253 13.94 -9.96 -5.31
CA SER A 253 14.29 -11.19 -4.56
C SER A 253 15.61 -11.78 -5.05
N ARG A 254 15.87 -11.82 -6.37
CA ARG A 254 17.16 -12.29 -6.90
C ARG A 254 18.33 -11.43 -6.44
N SER A 255 18.16 -10.11 -6.40
CA SER A 255 19.22 -9.19 -5.95
C SER A 255 19.61 -9.39 -4.48
N VAL A 256 18.67 -9.87 -3.66
CA VAL A 256 18.87 -10.11 -2.23
C VAL A 256 19.32 -11.54 -1.96
N LEU A 257 18.69 -12.52 -2.61
CA LEU A 257 18.89 -13.95 -2.34
C LEU A 257 19.99 -14.60 -3.20
N GLY A 258 20.41 -13.94 -4.28
CA GLY A 258 21.34 -14.51 -5.27
C GLY A 258 20.72 -15.56 -6.20
N VAL A 259 19.61 -16.17 -5.79
CA VAL A 259 18.85 -17.16 -6.56
C VAL A 259 17.46 -16.63 -6.94
N THR A 260 16.87 -17.24 -7.95
CA THR A 260 15.46 -17.04 -8.28
C THR A 260 14.81 -18.40 -8.49
N ARG A 261 13.49 -18.40 -8.58
CA ARG A 261 12.76 -19.57 -8.98
C ARG A 261 12.86 -19.77 -10.49
N GLU A 262 13.25 -20.96 -10.91
CA GLU A 262 13.41 -21.35 -12.32
C GLU A 262 12.10 -21.90 -12.90
N ALA A 263 11.34 -22.69 -12.14
CA ALA A 263 10.05 -23.17 -12.58
C ALA A 263 9.03 -22.02 -12.67
N PRO A 264 8.23 -21.92 -13.75
CA PRO A 264 7.19 -20.92 -13.85
C PRO A 264 6.27 -20.93 -12.62
N THR A 265 5.97 -19.74 -12.10
CA THR A 265 5.04 -19.56 -10.99
C THR A 265 3.65 -19.31 -11.54
N ASP A 266 2.67 -20.06 -11.05
CA ASP A 266 1.29 -19.78 -11.41
C ASP A 266 0.79 -18.52 -10.73
N VAL A 267 0.08 -17.68 -11.48
CA VAL A 267 -0.52 -16.45 -10.97
C VAL A 267 -2.02 -16.54 -11.20
N ILE A 268 -2.78 -16.73 -10.13
CA ILE A 268 -4.24 -16.83 -10.19
C ILE A 268 -4.84 -15.47 -9.91
N LEU A 269 -5.44 -14.87 -10.93
CA LEU A 269 -6.10 -13.58 -10.83
C LEU A 269 -7.58 -13.79 -10.45
N TYR A 270 -7.98 -13.22 -9.32
CA TYR A 270 -9.36 -13.21 -8.85
C TYR A 270 -9.94 -11.80 -9.02
N SER A 271 -11.17 -11.70 -9.52
CA SER A 271 -11.97 -10.52 -9.22
C SER A 271 -12.19 -10.39 -7.71
N ARG A 272 -12.51 -9.19 -7.24
CA ARG A 272 -12.86 -8.95 -5.84
C ARG A 272 -13.93 -9.91 -5.33
N GLU A 273 -14.98 -10.15 -6.13
CA GLU A 273 -16.08 -11.03 -5.76
C GLU A 273 -15.63 -12.49 -5.64
N GLU A 274 -14.78 -12.95 -6.56
CA GLU A 274 -14.23 -14.31 -6.52
C GLU A 274 -13.28 -14.47 -5.34
N PHE A 275 -12.41 -13.50 -5.09
CA PHE A 275 -11.53 -13.51 -3.92
C PHE A 275 -12.35 -13.55 -2.63
N ALA A 276 -13.42 -12.75 -2.56
CA ALA A 276 -14.36 -12.74 -1.44
C ALA A 276 -15.07 -14.08 -1.25
N LEU A 277 -15.44 -14.75 -2.34
CA LEU A 277 -16.08 -16.06 -2.30
C LEU A 277 -15.13 -17.16 -1.77
N HIS A 278 -13.86 -17.14 -2.20
CA HIS A 278 -12.90 -18.20 -1.87
C HIS A 278 -12.14 -17.97 -0.56
N HIS A 279 -11.94 -16.71 -0.19
CA HIS A 279 -11.07 -16.30 0.90
C HIS A 279 -11.80 -15.44 1.95
N GLY A 280 -13.05 -15.07 1.69
CA GLY A 280 -13.88 -14.26 2.56
C GLY A 280 -13.86 -12.77 2.17
N PRO A 281 -14.96 -12.03 2.41
CA PRO A 281 -15.10 -10.64 2.01
C PRO A 281 -14.07 -9.70 2.66
N GLN A 282 -13.52 -10.11 3.81
CA GLN A 282 -12.52 -9.32 4.52
C GLN A 282 -11.11 -9.50 3.95
N ALA A 283 -10.74 -10.74 3.59
CA ALA A 283 -9.49 -10.98 2.86
C ALA A 283 -9.50 -10.24 1.52
N ALA A 284 -10.66 -10.19 0.85
CA ALA A 284 -10.83 -9.43 -0.39
C ALA A 284 -10.67 -7.91 -0.23
N LEU A 285 -10.66 -7.38 1.01
CA LEU A 285 -10.43 -5.96 1.28
C LEU A 285 -9.00 -5.66 1.73
N ALA A 286 -8.34 -6.62 2.38
CA ALA A 286 -7.10 -6.38 3.12
C ALA A 286 -5.88 -7.11 2.53
N VAL A 287 -6.07 -8.10 1.67
CA VAL A 287 -4.99 -8.92 1.11
C VAL A 287 -4.83 -8.58 -0.37
N ALA A 288 -3.66 -8.07 -0.73
CA ALA A 288 -3.32 -7.76 -2.12
C ALA A 288 -2.99 -9.01 -2.93
N GLY A 289 -2.33 -9.97 -2.29
CA GLY A 289 -2.12 -11.30 -2.82
C GLY A 289 -1.44 -12.19 -1.79
N PHE A 290 -1.35 -13.48 -2.09
CA PHE A 290 -0.61 -14.43 -1.28
C PHE A 290 -0.11 -15.63 -2.08
N TYR A 291 1.03 -16.21 -1.69
CA TYR A 291 1.53 -17.47 -2.22
C TYR A 291 0.93 -18.67 -1.49
N SER A 292 0.40 -19.66 -2.22
CA SER A 292 0.01 -20.96 -1.66
C SER A 292 -0.04 -22.01 -2.76
N GLN A 293 0.16 -23.30 -2.45
CA GLN A 293 -0.04 -24.39 -3.42
C GLN A 293 0.62 -24.11 -4.78
N ASN A 294 1.88 -23.69 -4.77
CA ASN A 294 2.65 -23.38 -5.98
C ASN A 294 2.13 -22.22 -6.85
N ALA A 295 1.30 -21.34 -6.29
CA ALA A 295 0.71 -20.22 -7.02
C ALA A 295 0.55 -18.95 -6.18
N ILE A 296 0.85 -17.81 -6.79
CA ILE A 296 0.53 -16.48 -6.27
C ILE A 296 -0.92 -16.17 -6.62
N ARG A 297 -1.74 -15.88 -5.61
CA ARG A 297 -3.17 -15.54 -5.77
C ARG A 297 -3.32 -14.05 -5.59
N MET A 298 -3.78 -13.37 -6.63
CA MET A 298 -3.90 -11.92 -6.68
C MET A 298 -5.35 -11.48 -6.54
N ASN A 299 -5.55 -10.42 -5.78
CA ASN A 299 -6.84 -9.80 -5.59
C ASN A 299 -6.97 -8.54 -6.47
N ASP A 300 -7.88 -8.57 -7.44
CA ASP A 300 -8.13 -7.46 -8.38
C ASP A 300 -8.71 -6.19 -7.75
N SER A 301 -9.14 -6.24 -6.48
CA SER A 301 -9.50 -5.00 -5.77
C SER A 301 -8.32 -4.23 -5.21
N ALA A 302 -7.11 -4.79 -5.22
CA ALA A 302 -5.94 -4.12 -4.68
C ALA A 302 -5.30 -3.22 -5.74
N GLU A 303 -5.19 -1.93 -5.44
CA GLU A 303 -4.40 -1.01 -6.23
C GLU A 303 -2.90 -1.39 -6.13
N ILE A 304 -2.21 -1.48 -7.27
CA ILE A 304 -0.79 -1.85 -7.30
C ILE A 304 0.08 -0.62 -7.04
N ASP A 305 0.17 -0.24 -5.76
CA ASP A 305 1.03 0.83 -5.26
C ASP A 305 2.41 0.29 -4.79
N GLY A 306 3.21 1.17 -4.19
CA GLY A 306 4.52 0.79 -3.64
C GLY A 306 4.44 -0.27 -2.53
N GLN A 307 3.40 -0.20 -1.68
CA GLN A 307 3.21 -1.13 -0.58
C GLN A 307 2.83 -2.52 -1.11
N VAL A 308 1.93 -2.61 -2.10
CA VAL A 308 1.58 -3.88 -2.74
C VAL A 308 2.76 -4.49 -3.47
N ARG A 309 3.60 -3.67 -4.14
CA ARG A 309 4.85 -4.17 -4.75
C ARG A 309 5.79 -4.80 -3.73
N ALA A 310 5.93 -4.19 -2.54
CA ALA A 310 6.72 -4.75 -1.45
C ALA A 310 6.12 -6.08 -0.93
N VAL A 311 4.80 -6.15 -0.79
CA VAL A 311 4.11 -7.41 -0.46
C VAL A 311 4.40 -8.48 -1.53
N LEU A 312 4.41 -8.13 -2.81
CA LEU A 312 4.74 -9.11 -3.85
C LEU A 312 6.18 -9.62 -3.80
N VAL A 313 7.14 -8.83 -3.30
CA VAL A 313 8.49 -9.34 -2.99
C VAL A 313 8.43 -10.41 -1.90
N HIS A 314 7.64 -10.19 -0.85
CA HIS A 314 7.39 -11.18 0.21
C HIS A 314 6.79 -12.46 -0.38
N GLU A 315 5.69 -12.34 -1.13
CA GLU A 315 5.01 -13.50 -1.71
C GLU A 315 5.85 -14.26 -2.74
N TYR A 316 6.60 -13.56 -3.59
CA TYR A 316 7.51 -14.19 -4.54
C TYR A 316 8.66 -14.92 -3.82
N THR A 317 9.11 -14.40 -2.68
CA THR A 317 10.15 -15.06 -1.88
C THR A 317 9.68 -16.41 -1.36
N HIS A 318 8.40 -16.56 -0.98
CA HIS A 318 7.84 -17.88 -0.66
C HIS A 318 7.93 -18.84 -1.85
N ALA A 319 7.68 -18.38 -3.08
CA ALA A 319 7.82 -19.21 -4.28
C ALA A 319 9.27 -19.70 -4.49
N VAL A 320 10.26 -18.84 -4.21
CA VAL A 320 11.68 -19.20 -4.23
C VAL A 320 12.01 -20.22 -3.14
N ILE A 321 11.57 -19.99 -1.90
CA ILE A 321 11.78 -20.91 -0.77
C ILE A 321 11.20 -22.28 -1.08
N ASP A 322 10.01 -22.33 -1.66
CA ASP A 322 9.34 -23.59 -2.00
C ASP A 322 10.16 -24.40 -3.01
N GLU A 323 10.66 -23.78 -4.08
CA GLU A 323 11.53 -24.48 -5.05
C GLU A 323 12.88 -24.89 -4.45
N VAL A 324 13.52 -24.03 -3.66
CA VAL A 324 14.78 -24.36 -2.95
C VAL A 324 14.56 -25.55 -2.01
N ALA A 325 13.40 -25.63 -1.36
CA ALA A 325 12.97 -26.75 -0.54
C ALA A 325 12.45 -27.95 -1.36
N SER A 326 12.71 -28.02 -2.67
CA SER A 326 12.23 -29.09 -3.56
C SER A 326 10.70 -29.26 -3.52
N PHE A 327 9.97 -28.15 -3.44
CA PHE A 327 8.51 -28.07 -3.28
C PHE A 327 7.99 -28.77 -2.00
N HIS A 328 8.84 -28.80 -0.97
CA HIS A 328 8.53 -29.27 0.39
C HIS A 328 8.68 -28.14 1.42
N GLY A 329 8.21 -26.93 1.08
CA GLY A 329 8.29 -25.75 1.95
C GLY A 329 7.65 -25.94 3.34
N GLU A 330 6.72 -26.89 3.49
CA GLU A 330 6.11 -27.25 4.78
C GLU A 330 7.11 -27.84 5.80
N ARG A 331 8.28 -28.30 5.33
CA ARG A 331 9.37 -28.82 6.18
C ARG A 331 10.26 -27.72 6.74
N VAL A 332 10.16 -26.51 6.20
CA VAL A 332 10.87 -25.32 6.68
C VAL A 332 10.07 -24.74 7.84
N PRO A 333 10.69 -24.44 9.00
CA PRO A 333 9.96 -23.81 10.10
C PRO A 333 9.33 -22.49 9.69
N VAL A 334 8.10 -22.26 10.15
CA VAL A 334 7.30 -21.08 9.80
C VAL A 334 8.08 -19.79 10.03
N TRP A 335 8.72 -19.64 11.19
CA TRP A 335 9.48 -18.43 11.51
C TRP A 335 10.60 -18.14 10.49
N LEU A 336 11.23 -19.18 9.94
CA LEU A 336 12.31 -19.04 8.96
C LEU A 336 11.75 -18.71 7.58
N ASN A 337 10.66 -19.38 7.18
CA ASN A 337 10.00 -19.13 5.91
C ASN A 337 9.48 -17.68 5.84
N GLU A 338 8.68 -17.26 6.83
CA GLU A 338 8.17 -15.89 6.93
C GLU A 338 9.28 -14.86 7.20
N GLY A 339 10.30 -15.24 7.99
CA GLY A 339 11.42 -14.37 8.29
C GLY A 339 12.27 -14.05 7.07
N LEU A 340 12.52 -15.04 6.21
CA LEU A 340 13.29 -14.83 4.99
C LEU A 340 12.50 -14.01 3.97
N ALA A 341 11.18 -14.22 3.85
CA ALA A 341 10.32 -13.40 3.02
C ALA A 341 10.27 -11.94 3.48
N GLU A 342 10.06 -11.70 4.78
CA GLU A 342 10.01 -10.35 5.36
C GLU A 342 11.37 -9.66 5.32
N TRP A 343 12.47 -10.38 5.60
CA TRP A 343 13.83 -9.85 5.48
C TRP A 343 14.17 -9.48 4.04
N THR A 344 13.76 -10.31 3.07
CA THR A 344 13.95 -10.02 1.64
C THR A 344 13.19 -8.77 1.21
N LYS A 345 11.96 -8.61 1.71
CA LYS A 345 11.17 -7.38 1.52
C LYS A 345 11.94 -6.16 2.04
N TRP A 346 12.41 -6.17 3.29
CA TRP A 346 13.17 -5.02 3.84
C TRP A 346 14.39 -4.68 3.01
N ARG A 347 15.20 -5.68 2.66
CA ARG A 347 16.43 -5.48 1.88
C ARG A 347 16.14 -4.94 0.47
N SER A 348 15.03 -5.36 -0.15
CA SER A 348 14.60 -4.82 -1.45
C SER A 348 14.24 -3.34 -1.40
N GLU A 349 13.81 -2.85 -0.22
CA GLU A 349 13.51 -1.44 0.05
C GLU A 349 14.69 -0.69 0.67
N SER A 350 15.89 -1.28 0.67
CA SER A 350 17.09 -0.74 1.33
C SER A 350 16.89 -0.46 2.82
N GLN A 351 16.07 -1.27 3.49
CA GLN A 351 15.86 -1.26 4.94
C GLN A 351 16.66 -2.40 5.60
N ASP A 352 17.27 -2.10 6.75
CA ASP A 352 18.07 -3.06 7.53
C ASP A 352 17.39 -3.51 8.82
N ALA A 353 16.22 -2.94 9.13
CA ALA A 353 15.55 -3.13 10.42
C ALA A 353 14.03 -2.98 10.25
N PRO A 354 13.24 -3.55 11.17
CA PRO A 354 11.80 -3.32 11.18
C PRO A 354 11.48 -1.85 11.45
N ALA A 355 10.22 -1.48 11.19
CA ALA A 355 9.67 -0.19 11.59
C ALA A 355 10.00 0.13 13.07
N LEU A 356 10.30 1.40 13.37
CA LEU A 356 10.79 1.84 14.68
C LEU A 356 9.91 1.39 15.85
N TRP A 357 8.58 1.36 15.67
CA TRP A 357 7.66 0.90 16.71
C TRP A 357 7.82 -0.59 17.01
N ALA A 358 8.03 -1.41 15.98
CA ALA A 358 8.21 -2.86 16.11
C ALA A 358 9.57 -3.15 16.74
N ARG A 359 10.62 -2.44 16.31
CA ARG A 359 11.94 -2.51 16.94
C ARG A 359 11.86 -2.21 18.44
N LYS A 360 11.27 -1.08 18.84
CA LYS A 360 11.13 -0.70 20.26
C LYS A 360 10.32 -1.71 21.06
N ALA A 361 9.28 -2.30 20.47
CA ALA A 361 8.50 -3.35 21.13
C ALA A 361 9.32 -4.63 21.34
N LEU A 362 10.15 -5.03 20.36
CA LEU A 362 11.07 -6.17 20.51
C LEU A 362 12.15 -5.90 21.56
N GLU A 363 12.75 -4.70 21.55
CA GLU A 363 13.74 -4.27 22.56
C GLU A 363 13.14 -4.33 23.97
N GLN A 364 11.90 -3.85 24.13
CA GLN A 364 11.18 -3.95 25.40
C GLN A 364 10.93 -5.42 25.80
N SER A 365 10.49 -6.26 24.87
CA SER A 365 10.28 -7.68 25.14
C SER A 365 11.57 -8.38 25.58
N ALA A 366 12.71 -8.09 24.92
CA ALA A 366 14.02 -8.63 25.28
C ALA A 366 14.50 -8.15 26.66
N ARG A 367 14.26 -6.89 27.01
CA ARG A 367 14.60 -6.35 28.34
C ARG A 367 13.76 -6.95 29.47
N THR A 368 12.51 -7.27 29.19
CA THR A 368 11.59 -7.89 30.17
C THR A 368 11.61 -9.42 30.17
N GLY A 369 12.42 -10.06 29.32
CA GLY A 369 12.45 -11.51 29.20
C GLY A 369 11.15 -12.12 28.66
N THR A 370 10.36 -11.34 27.90
CA THR A 370 9.08 -11.77 27.29
C THR A 370 9.19 -12.00 25.79
N LEU A 371 10.39 -11.87 25.21
CA LEU A 371 10.65 -12.20 23.81
C LEU A 371 10.46 -13.71 23.60
N PRO A 372 9.53 -14.14 22.73
CA PRO A 372 9.33 -15.58 22.50
C PRO A 372 10.49 -16.23 21.80
N ARG A 373 10.68 -17.51 22.05
CA ARG A 373 11.75 -18.28 21.40
C ARG A 373 11.35 -18.64 19.97
N LEU A 374 12.33 -18.70 19.06
CA LEU A 374 12.10 -19.09 17.67
C LEU A 374 11.52 -20.51 17.55
N SER A 375 11.91 -21.40 18.46
CA SER A 375 11.36 -22.77 18.55
C SER A 375 9.85 -22.81 18.78
N THR A 376 9.28 -21.83 19.51
CA THR A 376 7.82 -21.76 19.74
C THR A 376 7.08 -21.09 18.58
N MET A 377 7.80 -20.31 17.76
CA MET A 377 7.30 -19.72 16.52
C MET A 377 7.42 -20.66 15.31
N GLY A 378 8.06 -21.82 15.46
CA GLY A 378 8.16 -22.83 14.40
C GLY A 378 6.88 -23.62 14.13
N ARG A 379 5.81 -23.42 14.92
CA ARG A 379 4.54 -24.16 14.79
C ARG A 379 3.34 -23.23 14.59
N GLY A 380 2.67 -23.38 13.46
CA GLY A 380 1.43 -22.67 13.14
C GLY A 380 1.64 -21.23 12.64
N PRO A 381 0.56 -20.59 12.17
CA PRO A 381 0.63 -19.31 11.47
C PRO A 381 1.04 -18.14 12.39
N LEU A 382 1.93 -17.26 11.90
CA LEU A 382 2.34 -16.05 12.63
C LEU A 382 1.21 -15.01 12.69
N ILE A 383 0.35 -14.96 11.68
CA ILE A 383 -0.74 -13.97 11.61
C ILE A 383 -1.83 -14.18 12.68
N GLY A 384 -1.90 -15.38 13.25
CA GLY A 384 -2.82 -15.72 14.34
C GLY A 384 -2.35 -15.29 15.73
N GLN A 385 -1.11 -14.80 15.87
CA GLN A 385 -0.56 -14.44 17.17
C GLN A 385 -1.03 -13.05 17.64
N GLU A 386 -0.88 -12.73 18.93
CA GLU A 386 -1.37 -11.45 19.50
C GLU A 386 -0.82 -10.22 18.76
N ASN A 387 0.43 -10.24 18.28
CA ASN A 387 1.02 -9.18 17.48
C ASN A 387 1.78 -9.73 16.26
N PRO A 388 1.11 -9.99 15.12
CA PRO A 388 1.72 -10.59 13.94
C PRO A 388 2.90 -9.82 13.39
N ALA A 389 2.76 -8.51 13.21
CA ALA A 389 3.82 -7.67 12.65
C ALA A 389 5.09 -7.70 13.52
N LEU A 390 4.94 -7.85 14.84
CA LEU A 390 6.07 -8.07 15.75
C LEU A 390 6.74 -9.44 15.54
N ARG A 391 5.97 -10.49 15.22
CA ARG A 391 6.49 -11.83 14.91
C ARG A 391 7.23 -11.88 13.59
N TYR A 392 6.66 -11.30 12.53
CA TYR A 392 7.35 -11.13 11.26
C TYR A 392 8.66 -10.36 11.44
N ALA A 393 8.64 -9.25 12.20
CA ALA A 393 9.84 -8.49 12.50
C ALA A 393 10.89 -9.31 13.28
N GLN A 394 10.46 -10.06 14.30
CA GLN A 394 11.35 -10.93 15.08
C GLN A 394 12.00 -12.01 14.19
N SER A 395 11.19 -12.66 13.36
CA SER A 395 11.63 -13.67 12.39
C SER A 395 12.65 -13.12 11.38
N ALA A 396 12.38 -11.93 10.82
CA ALA A 396 13.29 -11.28 9.87
C ALA A 396 14.60 -10.84 10.52
N MET A 397 14.56 -10.36 11.77
CA MET A 397 15.78 -10.05 12.53
C MET A 397 16.60 -11.32 12.80
N ALA A 398 15.96 -12.44 13.14
CA ALA A 398 16.63 -13.72 13.31
C ALA A 398 17.30 -14.20 12.01
N VAL A 399 16.64 -14.06 10.87
CA VAL A 399 17.24 -14.36 9.55
C VAL A 399 18.41 -13.41 9.25
N GLY A 400 18.27 -12.12 9.52
CA GLY A 400 19.36 -11.15 9.37
C GLY A 400 20.61 -11.54 10.18
N LEU A 401 20.42 -12.04 11.41
CA LEU A 401 21.51 -12.57 12.23
C LEU A 401 22.12 -13.84 11.61
N MET A 402 21.32 -14.78 11.13
CA MET A 402 21.82 -15.98 10.44
C MET A 402 22.68 -15.61 9.22
N VAL A 403 22.21 -14.66 8.40
CA VAL A 403 22.95 -14.17 7.23
C VAL A 403 24.26 -13.50 7.65
N LYS A 404 24.25 -12.70 8.72
CA LYS A 404 25.43 -12.00 9.25
C LYS A 404 26.51 -12.97 9.74
N VAL A 405 26.14 -14.13 10.29
CA VAL A 405 27.10 -15.10 10.85
C VAL A 405 27.49 -16.23 9.90
N SER A 406 26.64 -16.55 8.92
CA SER A 406 26.88 -17.63 7.97
C SER A 406 26.98 -17.10 6.54
N SER A 407 25.83 -16.92 5.88
CA SER A 407 25.66 -16.21 4.61
C SER A 407 24.20 -16.39 4.14
N VAL A 408 23.81 -15.71 3.06
CA VAL A 408 22.52 -16.00 2.39
C VAL A 408 22.53 -17.41 1.81
N GLU A 409 23.65 -17.83 1.22
CA GLU A 409 23.85 -19.14 0.62
C GLU A 409 23.70 -20.27 1.64
N SER A 410 24.25 -20.09 2.86
CA SER A 410 24.07 -21.03 3.97
C SER A 410 22.62 -21.16 4.41
N VAL A 411 21.87 -20.06 4.47
CA VAL A 411 20.43 -20.07 4.81
C VAL A 411 19.64 -20.85 3.75
N LEU A 412 19.94 -20.64 2.46
CA LEU A 412 19.30 -21.36 1.37
C LEU A 412 19.68 -22.85 1.36
N ALA A 413 20.93 -23.20 1.65
CA ALA A 413 21.38 -24.58 1.76
C ALA A 413 20.72 -25.32 2.95
N LEU A 414 20.46 -24.60 4.05
CA LEU A 414 19.67 -25.10 5.17
C LEU A 414 18.22 -25.38 4.76
N ILE A 415 17.58 -24.47 4.03
CA ILE A 415 16.22 -24.65 3.51
C ILE A 415 16.15 -25.86 2.57
N HIS A 416 17.13 -25.99 1.67
CA HIS A 416 17.27 -27.13 0.78
C HIS A 416 17.35 -28.46 1.56
N ASP A 417 18.22 -28.54 2.59
CA ASP A 417 18.37 -29.76 3.39
C ASP A 417 17.07 -30.10 4.15
N CYS A 418 16.33 -29.10 4.63
CA CYS A 418 15.01 -29.31 5.24
C CYS A 418 14.02 -29.88 4.22
N GLY A 419 13.99 -29.31 3.02
CA GLY A 419 13.20 -29.82 1.89
C GLY A 419 13.53 -31.27 1.54
N ALA A 420 14.82 -31.62 1.54
CA ALA A 420 15.32 -32.98 1.35
C ALA A 420 15.00 -33.95 2.52
N GLY A 421 14.35 -33.48 3.58
CA GLY A 421 13.88 -34.29 4.70
C GLY A 421 14.86 -34.39 5.88
N GLN A 422 15.95 -33.62 5.87
CA GLN A 422 16.83 -33.55 7.04
C GLN A 422 16.11 -32.83 8.20
N PRO A 423 16.20 -33.34 9.45
CA PRO A 423 15.64 -32.65 10.59
C PRO A 423 16.21 -31.23 10.73
N PHE A 424 15.33 -30.24 10.90
CA PHE A 424 15.70 -28.82 10.93
C PHE A 424 16.87 -28.52 11.88
N ALA A 425 16.85 -29.05 13.11
CA ALA A 425 17.91 -28.80 14.08
C ALA A 425 19.30 -29.21 13.56
N LYS A 426 19.38 -30.36 12.88
CA LYS A 426 20.62 -30.87 12.28
C LYS A 426 21.05 -30.04 11.07
N ALA A 427 20.10 -29.62 10.22
CA ALA A 427 20.39 -28.74 9.09
C ALA A 427 20.86 -27.36 9.57
N PHE A 428 20.24 -26.84 10.63
CA PHE A 428 20.60 -25.58 11.25
C PHE A 428 22.03 -25.61 11.79
N GLU A 429 22.37 -26.60 12.60
CA GLU A 429 23.73 -26.76 13.13
C GLU A 429 24.78 -26.90 12.02
N LYS A 430 24.48 -27.67 10.97
CA LYS A 430 25.37 -27.86 9.80
C LYS A 430 25.71 -26.55 9.09
N HIS A 431 24.74 -25.67 8.87
CA HIS A 431 24.91 -24.49 7.99
C HIS A 431 25.13 -23.18 8.76
N VAL A 432 24.63 -23.09 9.99
CA VAL A 432 24.83 -21.93 10.87
C VAL A 432 26.01 -22.14 11.81
N GLY A 433 26.41 -23.39 12.08
CA GLY A 433 27.53 -23.73 12.97
C GLY A 433 27.20 -23.72 14.46
N HIS A 434 25.92 -23.51 14.81
CA HIS A 434 25.45 -23.40 16.19
C HIS A 434 24.08 -24.08 16.35
N GLU A 435 23.71 -24.44 17.58
CA GLU A 435 22.35 -24.88 17.88
C GLU A 435 21.36 -23.71 17.83
N LEU A 436 20.06 -23.99 17.62
CA LEU A 436 19.02 -22.95 17.53
C LEU A 436 18.95 -22.03 18.75
N GLY A 437 19.22 -22.57 19.96
CA GLY A 437 19.21 -21.78 21.20
C GLY A 437 20.23 -20.63 21.20
N TRP A 438 21.36 -20.80 20.51
CA TRP A 438 22.34 -19.73 20.35
C TRP A 438 21.75 -18.54 19.58
N LEU A 439 20.89 -18.78 18.58
CA LEU A 439 20.26 -17.71 17.82
C LEU A 439 19.23 -16.94 18.66
N ASP A 440 18.49 -17.62 19.54
CA ASP A 440 17.62 -16.97 20.52
C ASP A 440 18.44 -16.01 21.42
N GLU A 441 19.61 -16.44 21.89
CA GLU A 441 20.52 -15.63 22.72
C GLU A 441 21.11 -14.44 21.96
N GLN A 442 21.55 -14.64 20.71
CA GLN A 442 22.06 -13.54 19.88
C GLN A 442 20.98 -12.50 19.58
N LEU A 443 19.77 -12.95 19.27
CA LEU A 443 18.65 -12.07 19.01
C LEU A 443 18.28 -11.24 20.24
N GLU A 444 18.24 -11.88 21.40
CA GLU A 444 18.02 -11.17 22.66
C GLU A 444 19.16 -10.17 22.96
N GLY A 445 20.40 -10.53 22.67
CA GLY A 445 21.57 -9.66 22.81
C GLY A 445 21.54 -8.43 21.90
N GLU A 446 21.15 -8.58 20.62
CA GLU A 446 21.08 -7.47 19.66
C GLU A 446 19.89 -6.51 19.92
N LEU A 447 18.92 -6.95 20.74
CA LEU A 447 17.74 -6.17 21.14
C LEU A 447 17.85 -5.49 22.52
N ARG A 448 18.87 -5.80 23.33
CA ARG A 448 19.06 -5.19 24.65
C ARG A 448 19.83 -3.88 24.56
#